data_AF-A0A1N7SLZ7-F1
#
_entry.id   AF-A0A1N7SLZ7-F1
#
_cell.length_a   1.000
_cell.length_b   1.000
_cell.length_c   1.000
_cell.angle_alpha   90.00
_cell.angle_beta   90.00
_cell.angle_gamma   90.00
#
_symmetry.space_group_name_H-M   'P 1'
#
loop_
_entity.id
_entity.type
_entity.pdbx_description
1 polymer ?
#
loop_
_entity_poly.entity_id
_entity_poly.type
_entity_poly.pdbx_seq_one_letter_code
_entity_poly.pdbx_strand_id
1 'polypeptide(L)'
;MYARSSVGNRSKSKVSSVLPSPKPARELALSDCSDVRALRGFFSNVAAPSRSTQALRVTLEWQERIPLESDRLQRNVNLPMVTSVRGTSPAPSAFQASTGESGEPTSRRKLNPSPQAIAPGVLTGLLELPPEITRDIAGRIGPRSRIALANASAQLRPQLTHELQAATIIGRDVPLVGASQEANQAFGAVLLGIGELPVYLRGEALAALGGKINALPPTSRTGRFDNVLGAIGQLPAEHRSGRLATLGRQIHVLPEADQTAQFDSMLGAIGQLPAKHRSGPLATLGNVIWSLPEPDQTAHFDSMLGVIAQLPGEHRSDPLAKLCDQIHALPEADRTARFDGMLGVIAQLSAEHRSDPLAKLCDQIHALPEADRTARFDSGFGAIEQLPVEHRSGPFDTLGNVIWTLPEADRTARFDSVFGAIGQLPAEHRSDPLDTLGHHIWHLPEADRTARFDSVFDATGELPPEHRSDPVATLSDRIWTLPEADRTARFESVFGAIGQLPAEHRRNALARLGSRIYSQPEADRTAQFDSMLDAIGQLPAEHRRNPLIQLCHQIEDLPEADQRARIHGIACVITQLPAGHRSIPKAVLEQAQARIRAAAIKKFYRTLKGFFRTLLNGCH
;
A
#
# COMPACT_ATOMS: atom_id res chain seq x y z
N MET A 1 51.08 -35.22 13.86
CA MET A 1 51.42 -35.57 15.27
C MET A 1 50.29 -35.04 16.17
N TYR A 2 49.90 -35.79 17.21
CA TYR A 2 49.16 -35.44 18.45
C TYR A 2 48.18 -34.22 18.47
N ALA A 3 46.97 -34.26 19.07
CA ALA A 3 46.22 -35.22 19.88
C ALA A 3 44.69 -34.87 19.78
N ARG A 4 43.69 -35.76 19.82
CA ARG A 4 43.11 -36.48 20.99
C ARG A 4 42.83 -35.55 22.20
N SER A 5 41.69 -35.58 22.91
CA SER A 5 40.42 -36.34 22.85
C SER A 5 39.43 -35.75 23.87
N SER A 6 38.12 -35.92 23.70
CA SER A 6 37.25 -36.47 24.77
C SER A 6 35.88 -36.92 24.26
N VAL A 7 35.57 -38.20 24.46
CA VAL A 7 34.24 -38.79 24.22
C VAL A 7 33.50 -38.80 25.56
N GLY A 8 32.40 -38.05 25.66
CA GLY A 8 31.55 -37.97 26.85
C GLY A 8 30.44 -39.01 26.86
N ASN A 9 30.74 -40.23 27.28
CA ASN A 9 29.74 -41.29 27.45
C ASN A 9 28.98 -41.07 28.78
N ARG A 10 27.64 -40.93 28.78
CA ARG A 10 26.83 -41.06 30.01
C ARG A 10 25.37 -41.54 29.78
N SER A 11 25.13 -42.75 30.26
CA SER A 11 23.94 -43.17 31.03
C SER A 11 22.54 -43.02 30.41
N LYS A 12 22.07 -44.11 29.78
CA LYS A 12 20.63 -44.42 29.67
C LYS A 12 20.08 -44.76 31.05
N SER A 13 19.30 -43.88 31.68
CA SER A 13 18.50 -44.23 32.87
C SER A 13 17.19 -44.89 32.45
N LYS A 14 16.97 -46.13 32.89
CA LYS A 14 15.64 -46.76 32.85
C LYS A 14 14.75 -46.10 33.90
N VAL A 15 13.70 -45.41 33.49
CA VAL A 15 12.59 -45.05 34.39
C VAL A 15 11.48 -46.07 34.16
N SER A 16 11.32 -46.99 35.10
CA SER A 16 10.13 -47.84 35.18
C SER A 16 9.00 -47.03 35.84
N SER A 17 7.99 -46.61 35.08
CA SER A 17 6.73 -46.09 35.64
C SER A 17 5.63 -47.15 35.57
N VAL A 18 5.20 -47.56 36.76
CA VAL A 18 4.22 -48.61 37.05
C VAL A 18 2.86 -48.34 36.40
N LEU A 19 2.30 -49.36 35.73
CA LEU A 19 0.88 -49.41 35.33
C LEU A 19 -0.02 -49.54 36.58
N PRO A 20 -1.05 -48.70 36.76
CA PRO A 20 -2.06 -48.94 37.79
C PRO A 20 -3.07 -50.00 37.33
N SER A 21 -3.14 -51.12 38.04
CA SER A 21 -4.20 -52.13 37.87
C SER A 21 -5.57 -51.60 38.34
N PRO A 22 -6.68 -52.07 37.77
CA PRO A 22 -8.02 -51.55 38.09
C PRO A 22 -8.49 -51.97 39.48
N LYS A 23 -9.21 -51.07 40.17
CA LYS A 23 -9.95 -51.36 41.40
C LYS A 23 -11.47 -51.43 41.12
N PRO A 24 -12.24 -52.14 41.97
CA PRO A 24 -13.42 -52.86 41.53
C PRO A 24 -14.67 -52.00 41.36
N ALA A 25 -15.62 -52.53 40.60
CA ALA A 25 -16.97 -52.00 40.47
C ALA A 25 -17.62 -51.82 41.85
N ARG A 26 -18.21 -50.64 42.08
CA ARG A 26 -19.17 -50.41 43.15
C ARG A 26 -20.57 -50.38 42.53
N GLU A 27 -21.41 -51.29 42.98
CA GLU A 27 -22.86 -51.12 42.88
C GLU A 27 -23.27 -49.76 43.46
N LEU A 28 -24.09 -49.03 42.72
CA LEU A 28 -24.87 -47.90 43.23
C LEU A 28 -26.31 -48.07 42.74
N ALA A 29 -27.24 -48.03 43.69
CA ALA A 29 -28.62 -48.40 43.48
C ALA A 29 -29.41 -47.36 42.66
N LEU A 30 -30.40 -47.86 41.92
CA LEU A 30 -31.42 -47.06 41.27
C LEU A 30 -32.36 -46.43 42.31
N SER A 31 -32.27 -45.13 42.53
CA SER A 31 -33.33 -44.32 43.15
C SER A 31 -33.12 -42.83 42.89
N ASP A 32 -33.72 -42.26 41.84
CA ASP A 32 -34.90 -41.38 41.99
C ASP A 32 -35.33 -40.79 40.63
N CYS A 33 -36.64 -40.60 40.45
CA CYS A 33 -37.23 -40.21 39.16
C CYS A 33 -37.79 -38.77 39.19
N SER A 34 -36.97 -37.79 38.78
CA SER A 34 -37.39 -36.36 38.71
C SER A 34 -37.36 -35.74 37.31
N ASP A 35 -36.58 -36.27 36.36
CA ASP A 35 -36.36 -35.61 35.05
C ASP A 35 -37.50 -35.72 34.02
N VAL A 36 -38.51 -36.57 34.25
CA VAL A 36 -39.64 -36.74 33.31
C VAL A 36 -40.54 -35.49 33.25
N ARG A 37 -40.49 -34.59 34.25
CA ARG A 37 -41.26 -33.33 34.23
C ARG A 37 -40.64 -32.23 33.37
N ALA A 38 -39.31 -32.20 33.18
CA ALA A 38 -38.64 -31.18 32.38
C ALA A 38 -39.00 -31.28 30.89
N LEU A 39 -39.10 -32.51 30.37
CA LEU A 39 -39.47 -32.76 28.97
C LEU A 39 -40.93 -32.39 28.66
N ARG A 40 -41.86 -32.50 29.62
CA ARG A 40 -43.28 -32.23 29.39
C ARG A 40 -43.58 -30.74 29.18
N GLY A 41 -42.78 -29.84 29.76
CA GLY A 41 -42.92 -28.39 29.55
C GLY A 41 -42.46 -27.91 28.18
N PHE A 42 -41.52 -28.61 27.54
CA PHE A 42 -40.93 -28.17 26.27
C PHE A 42 -41.82 -28.50 25.04
N PHE A 43 -42.54 -29.63 25.08
CA PHE A 43 -43.43 -30.04 23.98
C PHE A 43 -44.76 -29.28 23.92
N SER A 44 -45.18 -28.59 24.98
CA SER A 44 -46.45 -27.84 25.00
C SER A 44 -46.45 -26.53 24.22
N ASN A 45 -45.30 -26.02 23.76
CA ASN A 45 -45.19 -24.74 23.03
C ASN A 45 -44.93 -24.88 21.51
N VAL A 46 -45.03 -26.08 20.93
CA VAL A 46 -44.80 -26.33 19.49
C VAL A 46 -46.01 -27.00 18.83
N ALA A 47 -47.18 -26.37 18.96
CA ALA A 47 -48.45 -26.89 18.44
C ALA A 47 -49.35 -25.81 17.79
N ALA A 48 -48.80 -25.05 16.83
CA ALA A 48 -49.60 -24.30 15.85
C ALA A 48 -48.80 -24.11 14.54
N PRO A 49 -49.35 -24.41 13.35
CA PRO A 49 -48.62 -24.30 12.09
C PRO A 49 -48.74 -22.90 11.47
N SER A 50 -47.62 -22.18 11.30
CA SER A 50 -47.59 -20.91 10.58
C SER A 50 -46.36 -20.75 9.68
N ARG A 51 -46.60 -20.74 8.35
CA ARG A 51 -45.78 -20.27 7.20
C ARG A 51 -44.29 -20.70 7.06
N SER A 52 -43.57 -21.10 8.10
CA SER A 52 -42.15 -21.44 8.07
C SER A 52 -41.83 -22.72 7.28
N THR A 53 -42.79 -23.66 7.20
CA THR A 53 -42.60 -24.95 6.51
C THR A 53 -42.54 -24.84 4.99
N GLN A 54 -43.10 -23.76 4.40
CA GLN A 54 -42.95 -23.48 2.96
C GLN A 54 -41.60 -22.80 2.66
N ALA A 55 -41.11 -21.92 3.54
CA ALA A 55 -39.80 -21.29 3.38
C ALA A 55 -38.66 -22.33 3.40
N LEU A 56 -38.73 -23.31 4.31
CA LEU A 56 -37.73 -24.39 4.42
C LEU A 56 -37.63 -25.26 3.16
N ARG A 57 -38.75 -25.47 2.43
CA ARG A 57 -38.77 -26.25 1.18
C ARG A 57 -38.04 -25.50 0.05
N VAL A 58 -38.25 -24.19 -0.05
CA VAL A 58 -37.56 -23.34 -1.05
C VAL A 58 -36.05 -23.27 -0.79
N THR A 59 -35.60 -23.19 0.46
CA THR A 59 -34.15 -23.20 0.76
C THR A 59 -33.46 -24.53 0.52
N LEU A 60 -34.17 -25.66 0.57
CA LEU A 60 -33.59 -26.98 0.27
C LEU A 60 -33.54 -27.26 -1.24
N GLU A 61 -34.56 -26.87 -2.01
CA GLU A 61 -34.55 -27.01 -3.48
C GLU A 61 -33.52 -26.08 -4.16
N TRP A 62 -33.17 -24.95 -3.53
CA TRP A 62 -32.10 -24.07 -4.03
C TRP A 62 -30.67 -24.59 -3.81
N GLN A 63 -30.49 -25.66 -3.01
CA GLN A 63 -29.15 -26.17 -2.66
C GLN A 63 -28.63 -27.27 -3.60
N GLU A 64 -29.46 -27.79 -4.51
CA GLU A 64 -29.10 -28.84 -5.48
C GLU A 64 -28.93 -28.33 -6.94
N ARG A 65 -28.95 -27.01 -7.17
CA ARG A 65 -28.72 -26.40 -8.50
C ARG A 65 -27.72 -25.24 -8.49
N ILE A 66 -26.44 -25.58 -8.43
CA ILE A 66 -25.35 -24.70 -8.90
C ILE A 66 -24.29 -25.52 -9.65
N PRO A 67 -24.13 -25.30 -10.96
CA PRO A 67 -22.86 -25.49 -11.65
C PRO A 67 -22.21 -24.12 -11.98
N LEU A 68 -20.91 -24.00 -11.70
CA LEU A 68 -19.92 -23.18 -12.44
C LEU A 68 -20.37 -21.82 -13.01
N GLU A 69 -20.34 -20.74 -12.21
CA GLU A 69 -20.34 -19.36 -12.74
C GLU A 69 -19.50 -18.34 -11.94
N SER A 70 -18.55 -18.81 -11.12
CA SER A 70 -17.75 -17.95 -10.23
C SER A 70 -16.68 -17.09 -10.93
N ASP A 71 -16.40 -17.34 -12.22
CA ASP A 71 -15.18 -16.86 -12.89
C ASP A 71 -15.41 -15.68 -13.86
N ARG A 72 -16.62 -15.10 -13.88
CA ARG A 72 -16.99 -13.98 -14.79
C ARG A 72 -17.40 -12.67 -14.13
N LEU A 73 -17.49 -12.60 -12.80
CA LEU A 73 -17.89 -11.36 -12.08
C LEU A 73 -16.74 -10.61 -11.39
N GLN A 74 -15.48 -11.08 -11.50
CA GLN A 74 -14.30 -10.34 -11.01
C GLN A 74 -13.67 -9.39 -12.06
N ARG A 75 -14.24 -9.28 -13.27
CA ARG A 75 -13.81 -8.31 -14.30
C ARG A 75 -14.99 -7.46 -14.77
N ASN A 76 -15.36 -6.42 -14.01
CA ASN A 76 -15.95 -5.14 -14.49
C ASN A 76 -16.56 -4.31 -13.34
N VAL A 77 -15.72 -3.64 -12.52
CA VAL A 77 -16.12 -2.37 -11.86
C VAL A 77 -14.89 -1.47 -11.78
N ASN A 78 -14.73 -0.57 -12.76
CA ASN A 78 -13.80 0.56 -12.65
C ASN A 78 -14.19 1.67 -13.63
N LEU A 79 -15.04 2.60 -13.19
CA LEU A 79 -15.20 3.95 -13.75
C LEU A 79 -15.75 4.88 -12.64
N PRO A 80 -15.33 6.15 -12.57
CA PRO A 80 -15.58 7.01 -11.41
C PRO A 80 -16.89 7.79 -11.54
N MET A 81 -17.53 8.12 -10.41
CA MET A 81 -18.57 9.14 -10.38
C MET A 81 -18.14 10.35 -9.54
N VAL A 82 -18.08 11.49 -10.22
CA VAL A 82 -17.81 12.81 -9.65
C VAL A 82 -19.08 13.36 -8.99
N THR A 83 -19.02 13.77 -7.72
CA THR A 83 -20.05 14.62 -7.10
C THR A 83 -19.45 15.75 -6.27
N SER A 84 -19.52 16.93 -6.88
CA SER A 84 -19.51 18.29 -6.31
C SER A 84 -19.67 18.43 -4.79
N VAL A 85 -18.67 19.04 -4.14
CA VAL A 85 -18.78 19.61 -2.80
C VAL A 85 -19.18 21.08 -2.92
N ARG A 86 -20.39 21.45 -2.49
CA ARG A 86 -20.75 22.84 -2.20
C ARG A 86 -20.32 23.17 -0.77
N GLY A 87 -19.41 24.12 -0.61
CA GLY A 87 -18.98 24.57 0.71
C GLY A 87 -19.94 25.56 1.36
N THR A 88 -19.93 25.57 2.68
CA THR A 88 -20.20 26.76 3.51
C THR A 88 -19.13 26.81 4.59
N SER A 89 -18.53 27.98 4.79
CA SER A 89 -17.51 28.21 5.82
C SER A 89 -17.68 29.63 6.36
N PRO A 90 -17.83 29.84 7.67
CA PRO A 90 -17.83 31.17 8.28
C PRO A 90 -16.41 31.64 8.61
N ALA A 91 -16.19 32.94 8.54
CA ALA A 91 -14.86 33.57 8.68
C ALA A 91 -14.35 33.65 10.13
N PRO A 92 -13.02 33.76 10.34
CA PRO A 92 -12.43 34.14 11.62
C PRO A 92 -12.21 35.66 11.72
N SER A 93 -12.36 36.21 12.94
CA SER A 93 -12.09 37.62 13.25
C SER A 93 -10.71 37.84 13.87
N ALA A 94 -9.96 38.75 13.24
CA ALA A 94 -9.13 39.81 13.84
C ALA A 94 -8.20 39.58 15.05
N PHE A 95 -6.91 39.89 14.80
CA PHE A 95 -5.98 40.67 15.65
C PHE A 95 -5.53 40.19 17.05
N GLN A 96 -4.21 40.00 17.17
CA GLN A 96 -3.36 40.88 17.99
C GLN A 96 -1.91 40.91 17.46
N ALA A 97 -1.12 41.92 17.85
CA ALA A 97 0.20 42.22 17.29
C ALA A 97 1.27 42.52 18.36
N SER A 98 2.53 42.15 18.08
CA SER A 98 3.76 42.55 18.79
C SER A 98 4.95 42.11 17.90
N THR A 99 5.71 42.98 17.22
CA THR A 99 6.95 43.65 17.70
C THR A 99 7.94 42.72 18.41
N GLY A 100 9.21 42.56 18.00
CA GLY A 100 9.94 43.06 16.81
C GLY A 100 11.43 42.64 16.81
N GLU A 101 12.15 42.85 15.68
CA GLU A 101 13.64 42.83 15.48
C GLU A 101 14.41 41.51 15.79
N SER A 102 15.44 41.02 15.08
CA SER A 102 16.11 41.30 13.78
C SER A 102 16.96 40.05 13.36
N GLY A 103 17.54 39.86 12.14
CA GLY A 103 17.40 40.62 10.88
C GLY A 103 18.48 40.38 9.79
N GLU A 104 18.77 39.14 9.35
CA GLU A 104 19.76 38.83 8.26
C GLU A 104 19.15 38.25 6.95
N PRO A 105 19.86 38.26 5.79
CA PRO A 105 19.23 38.23 4.47
C PRO A 105 18.94 36.83 3.91
N THR A 106 17.66 36.44 3.89
CA THR A 106 17.22 35.24 3.14
C THR A 106 17.03 35.56 1.65
N SER A 107 17.84 34.90 0.81
CA SER A 107 17.69 34.90 -0.65
C SER A 107 16.33 34.36 -1.07
N ARG A 108 15.40 35.27 -1.45
CA ARG A 108 14.07 34.92 -1.95
C ARG A 108 14.17 34.14 -3.27
N ARG A 109 14.13 32.81 -3.15
CA ARG A 109 13.86 31.86 -4.24
C ARG A 109 12.55 32.27 -4.92
N LYS A 110 12.62 32.80 -6.15
CA LYS A 110 11.42 33.07 -6.97
C LYS A 110 10.76 31.73 -7.31
N LEU A 111 9.79 31.32 -6.49
CA LEU A 111 8.87 30.25 -6.85
C LEU A 111 8.05 30.73 -8.05
N ASN A 112 8.34 30.18 -9.23
CA ASN A 112 7.44 30.28 -10.37
C ASN A 112 6.13 29.57 -9.98
N PRO A 113 4.96 30.24 -10.02
CA PRO A 113 3.70 29.56 -9.82
C PRO A 113 3.47 28.58 -10.98
N SER A 114 3.17 27.33 -10.65
CA SER A 114 2.67 26.35 -11.63
C SER A 114 1.44 26.91 -12.34
N PRO A 115 1.31 26.78 -13.67
CA PRO A 115 0.21 27.39 -14.42
C PRO A 115 -1.13 26.75 -14.02
N GLN A 116 -1.92 27.47 -13.22
CA GLN A 116 -3.27 27.06 -12.86
C GLN A 116 -4.18 27.10 -14.09
N ALA A 117 -5.01 26.07 -14.25
CA ALA A 117 -6.04 26.05 -15.28
C ALA A 117 -7.14 27.07 -14.95
N ILE A 118 -7.57 27.84 -15.95
CA ILE A 118 -8.63 28.85 -15.77
C ILE A 118 -9.96 28.13 -15.52
N ALA A 119 -10.63 28.45 -14.41
CA ALA A 119 -11.94 27.88 -14.08
C ALA A 119 -13.01 28.30 -15.12
N PRO A 120 -13.98 27.45 -15.49
CA PRO A 120 -14.91 27.73 -16.59
C PRO A 120 -15.67 29.06 -16.50
N GLY A 121 -16.07 29.48 -15.29
CA GLY A 121 -16.77 30.77 -15.09
C GLY A 121 -15.89 32.02 -15.32
N VAL A 122 -14.57 31.89 -15.19
CA VAL A 122 -13.63 33.00 -15.50
C VAL A 122 -13.49 33.19 -17.01
N LEU A 123 -13.60 32.12 -17.80
CA LEU A 123 -13.62 32.22 -19.27
C LEU A 123 -14.84 33.02 -19.77
N THR A 124 -15.99 32.95 -19.11
CA THR A 124 -17.18 33.71 -19.51
C THR A 124 -16.97 35.22 -19.37
N GLY A 125 -16.39 35.69 -18.25
CA GLY A 125 -16.07 37.11 -18.06
C GLY A 125 -14.97 37.63 -19.01
N LEU A 126 -14.06 36.75 -19.46
CA LEU A 126 -13.04 37.09 -20.46
C LEU A 126 -13.62 37.30 -21.87
N LEU A 127 -14.86 36.86 -22.15
CA LEU A 127 -15.54 37.07 -23.44
C LEU A 127 -16.19 38.45 -23.58
N GLU A 128 -16.42 39.15 -22.47
CA GLU A 128 -16.99 40.51 -22.45
C GLU A 128 -15.92 41.61 -22.53
N LEU A 129 -14.63 41.25 -22.44
CA LEU A 129 -13.52 42.20 -22.50
C LEU A 129 -13.24 42.67 -23.94
N PRO A 130 -12.85 43.95 -24.13
CA PRO A 130 -12.39 44.48 -25.41
C PRO A 130 -11.30 43.60 -26.05
N PRO A 131 -11.30 43.42 -27.39
CA PRO A 131 -10.37 42.53 -28.09
C PRO A 131 -8.89 42.79 -27.76
N GLU A 132 -8.53 44.03 -27.43
CA GLU A 132 -7.18 44.48 -27.07
C GLU A 132 -6.74 43.89 -25.74
N ILE A 133 -7.63 43.89 -24.73
CA ILE A 133 -7.35 43.35 -23.40
C ILE A 133 -7.30 41.83 -23.48
N THR A 134 -8.23 41.21 -24.20
CA THR A 134 -8.26 39.75 -24.38
C THR A 134 -7.05 39.25 -25.16
N ARG A 135 -6.49 40.06 -26.09
CA ARG A 135 -5.23 39.82 -26.80
C ARG A 135 -4.00 39.93 -25.90
N ASP A 136 -3.93 40.93 -25.03
CA ASP A 136 -2.86 41.06 -24.02
C ASP A 136 -2.89 39.90 -23.00
N ILE A 137 -4.09 39.51 -22.54
CA ILE A 137 -4.28 38.33 -21.67
C ILE A 137 -3.85 37.05 -22.40
N ALA A 138 -4.27 36.85 -23.66
CA ALA A 138 -3.82 35.72 -24.48
C ALA A 138 -2.29 35.69 -24.60
N GLY A 139 -1.65 36.85 -24.79
CA GLY A 139 -0.19 36.98 -24.81
C GLY A 139 0.51 36.54 -23.51
N ARG A 140 -0.16 36.64 -22.35
CA ARG A 140 0.41 36.35 -21.03
C ARG A 140 0.08 34.97 -20.47
N ILE A 141 -0.99 34.32 -20.93
CA ILE A 141 -1.38 32.97 -20.48
C ILE A 141 -0.67 31.86 -21.28
N GLY A 142 -0.48 30.70 -20.63
CA GLY A 142 0.19 29.54 -21.23
C GLY A 142 -0.62 28.85 -22.35
N PRO A 143 0.01 28.00 -23.18
CA PRO A 143 -0.58 27.45 -24.41
C PRO A 143 -1.95 26.77 -24.20
N ARG A 144 -2.09 25.93 -23.17
CA ARG A 144 -3.35 25.25 -22.84
C ARG A 144 -4.50 26.23 -22.51
N SER A 145 -4.19 27.33 -21.83
CA SER A 145 -5.17 28.37 -21.52
C SER A 145 -5.53 29.20 -22.75
N ARG A 146 -4.58 29.45 -23.67
CA ARG A 146 -4.87 30.04 -24.99
C ARG A 146 -5.78 29.15 -25.82
N ILE A 147 -5.54 27.84 -25.82
CA ILE A 147 -6.39 26.84 -26.50
C ILE A 147 -7.81 26.86 -25.95
N ALA A 148 -7.98 26.87 -24.62
CA ALA A 148 -9.30 26.98 -23.99
C ALA A 148 -10.00 28.29 -24.37
N LEU A 149 -9.27 29.41 -24.36
CA LEU A 149 -9.78 30.74 -24.74
C LEU A 149 -10.16 30.81 -26.24
N ALA A 150 -9.39 30.20 -27.13
CA ALA A 150 -9.64 30.12 -28.57
C ALA A 150 -10.87 29.27 -28.93
N ASN A 151 -11.12 28.22 -28.14
CA ASN A 151 -12.34 27.42 -28.26
C ASN A 151 -13.57 28.20 -27.80
N ALA A 152 -13.44 28.98 -26.72
CA ALA A 152 -14.53 29.80 -26.15
C ALA A 152 -14.85 31.07 -26.96
N SER A 153 -13.86 31.72 -27.58
CA SER A 153 -14.04 32.99 -28.31
C SER A 153 -13.98 32.84 -29.83
N ALA A 154 -15.11 33.08 -30.49
CA ALA A 154 -15.17 33.14 -31.96
C ALA A 154 -14.33 34.30 -32.55
N GLN A 155 -14.13 35.39 -31.80
CA GLN A 155 -13.36 36.55 -32.25
C GLN A 155 -11.84 36.31 -32.25
N LEU A 156 -11.33 35.52 -31.30
CA LEU A 156 -9.91 35.16 -31.24
C LEU A 156 -9.55 33.96 -32.13
N ARG A 157 -10.55 33.17 -32.54
CA ARG A 157 -10.38 31.96 -33.35
C ARG A 157 -9.49 32.15 -34.59
N PRO A 158 -9.58 33.26 -35.38
CA PRO A 158 -8.67 33.49 -36.50
C PRO A 158 -7.22 33.82 -36.09
N GLN A 159 -7.05 34.44 -34.93
CA GLN A 159 -5.74 34.90 -34.41
C GLN A 159 -4.97 33.76 -33.72
N LEU A 160 -5.68 32.77 -33.20
CA LEU A 160 -5.13 31.58 -32.50
C LEU A 160 -5.21 30.32 -33.37
N THR A 161 -5.10 30.47 -34.69
CA THR A 161 -5.24 29.38 -35.67
C THR A 161 -4.20 28.26 -35.42
N HIS A 162 -2.96 28.61 -35.08
CA HIS A 162 -1.92 27.62 -34.76
C HIS A 162 -2.14 26.93 -33.41
N GLU A 163 -2.59 27.64 -32.37
CA GLU A 163 -2.98 27.03 -31.10
C GLU A 163 -4.15 26.06 -31.28
N LEU A 164 -5.14 26.41 -32.10
CA LEU A 164 -6.27 25.53 -32.42
C LEU A 164 -5.86 24.34 -33.28
N GLN A 165 -4.94 24.51 -34.24
CA GLN A 165 -4.34 23.42 -35.01
C GLN A 165 -3.58 22.46 -34.07
N ALA A 166 -2.79 23.00 -33.13
CA ALA A 166 -2.10 22.21 -32.10
C ALA A 166 -3.08 21.49 -31.16
N ALA A 167 -4.16 22.15 -30.72
CA ALA A 167 -5.21 21.56 -29.90
C ALA A 167 -5.94 20.42 -30.63
N THR A 168 -6.25 20.63 -31.91
CA THR A 168 -6.84 19.62 -32.78
C THR A 168 -5.89 18.43 -32.92
N ILE A 169 -4.59 18.66 -33.13
CA ILE A 169 -3.58 17.58 -33.20
C ILE A 169 -3.49 16.80 -31.87
N ILE A 170 -3.46 17.49 -30.73
CA ILE A 170 -3.38 16.88 -29.40
C ILE A 170 -4.64 16.06 -29.11
N GLY A 171 -5.83 16.64 -29.33
CA GLY A 171 -7.14 16.05 -29.03
C GLY A 171 -7.70 15.10 -30.08
N ARG A 172 -7.14 15.05 -31.30
CA ARG A 172 -7.55 14.09 -32.34
C ARG A 172 -7.08 12.71 -31.94
N ASP A 173 -8.02 11.83 -31.65
CA ASP A 173 -7.73 10.40 -31.56
C ASP A 173 -7.16 9.94 -32.91
N VAL A 174 -6.02 9.24 -32.85
CA VAL A 174 -5.53 8.51 -34.02
C VAL A 174 -6.51 7.35 -34.21
N PRO A 175 -7.24 7.28 -35.34
CA PRO A 175 -8.35 6.34 -35.46
C PRO A 175 -7.88 4.90 -35.26
N LEU A 176 -8.39 4.28 -34.19
CA LEU A 176 -7.99 2.96 -33.70
C LEU A 176 -8.58 1.79 -34.51
N VAL A 177 -9.48 2.07 -35.46
CA VAL A 177 -10.38 1.09 -36.05
C VAL A 177 -10.38 1.20 -37.57
N GLY A 178 -9.72 0.24 -38.24
CA GLY A 178 -9.67 0.13 -39.70
C GLY A 178 -8.28 0.34 -40.28
N ALA A 179 -7.83 -0.62 -41.10
CA ALA A 179 -6.63 -0.61 -41.95
C ALA A 179 -5.33 -0.01 -41.35
N SER A 180 -4.32 -0.87 -41.14
CA SER A 180 -2.97 -0.48 -40.70
C SER A 180 -2.33 0.65 -41.52
N GLN A 181 -2.71 0.79 -42.79
CA GLN A 181 -2.22 1.82 -43.70
C GLN A 181 -2.85 3.20 -43.46
N GLU A 182 -4.14 3.28 -43.09
CA GLU A 182 -4.82 4.56 -42.84
C GLU A 182 -4.33 5.22 -41.54
N ALA A 183 -4.23 4.45 -40.45
CA ALA A 183 -3.66 4.93 -39.20
C ALA A 183 -2.21 5.43 -39.39
N ASN A 184 -1.44 4.76 -40.24
CA ASN A 184 -0.08 5.17 -40.63
C ASN A 184 -0.05 6.49 -41.41
N GLN A 185 -0.90 6.63 -42.43
CA GLN A 185 -0.99 7.86 -43.22
C GLN A 185 -1.47 9.04 -42.35
N ALA A 186 -2.47 8.81 -41.49
CA ALA A 186 -2.95 9.80 -40.53
C ALA A 186 -1.85 10.25 -39.56
N PHE A 187 -1.06 9.31 -39.01
CA PHE A 187 0.08 9.65 -38.15
C PHE A 187 1.14 10.49 -38.88
N GLY A 188 1.48 10.12 -40.12
CA GLY A 188 2.42 10.88 -40.95
C GLY A 188 1.92 12.30 -41.26
N ALA A 189 0.65 12.44 -41.64
CA ALA A 189 0.02 13.74 -41.90
C ALA A 189 -0.04 14.62 -40.64
N VAL A 190 -0.33 14.04 -39.48
CA VAL A 190 -0.29 14.75 -38.20
C VAL A 190 1.13 15.22 -37.88
N LEU A 191 2.16 14.37 -38.08
CA LEU A 191 3.55 14.77 -37.83
C LEU A 191 4.02 15.91 -38.75
N LEU A 192 3.64 15.87 -40.04
CA LEU A 192 3.91 16.97 -40.98
C LEU A 192 3.23 18.27 -40.53
N GLY A 193 1.96 18.21 -40.15
CA GLY A 193 1.23 19.36 -39.60
C GLY A 193 1.83 19.91 -38.30
N ILE A 194 2.48 19.08 -37.48
CA ILE A 194 3.28 19.56 -36.34
C ILE A 194 4.53 20.31 -36.81
N GLY A 195 5.16 19.89 -37.91
CA GLY A 195 6.29 20.59 -38.53
C GLY A 195 5.94 22.02 -38.96
N GLU A 196 4.69 22.29 -39.32
CA GLU A 196 4.19 23.62 -39.70
C GLU A 196 3.91 24.54 -38.50
N LEU A 197 3.67 23.98 -37.30
CA LEU A 197 3.37 24.78 -36.11
C LEU A 197 4.57 25.66 -35.70
N PRO A 198 4.32 26.79 -35.01
CA PRO A 198 5.36 27.51 -34.27
C PRO A 198 6.08 26.62 -33.26
N VAL A 199 7.40 26.81 -33.11
CA VAL A 199 8.30 25.96 -32.30
C VAL A 199 7.80 25.73 -30.87
N TYR A 200 7.22 26.76 -30.22
CA TYR A 200 6.71 26.68 -28.86
C TYR A 200 5.46 25.77 -28.70
N LEU A 201 4.72 25.51 -29.79
CA LEU A 201 3.57 24.58 -29.81
C LEU A 201 3.97 23.16 -30.20
N ARG A 202 5.00 23.00 -31.04
CA ARG A 202 5.47 21.68 -31.51
C ARG A 202 5.73 20.71 -30.37
N GLY A 203 6.30 21.19 -29.27
CA GLY A 203 6.65 20.36 -28.13
C GLY A 203 5.45 19.64 -27.51
N GLU A 204 4.32 20.31 -27.24
CA GLU A 204 3.16 19.61 -26.65
C GLU A 204 2.52 18.64 -27.65
N ALA A 205 2.44 19.01 -28.93
CA ALA A 205 1.91 18.15 -29.97
C ALA A 205 2.77 16.89 -30.21
N LEU A 206 4.12 17.00 -30.20
CA LEU A 206 5.02 15.85 -30.31
C LEU A 206 4.93 14.91 -29.10
N ALA A 207 4.80 15.45 -27.88
CA ALA A 207 4.58 14.62 -26.69
C ALA A 207 3.26 13.85 -26.76
N ALA A 208 2.18 14.51 -27.20
CA ALA A 208 0.87 13.88 -27.38
C ALA A 208 0.86 12.83 -28.50
N LEU A 209 1.58 13.08 -29.60
CA LEU A 209 1.72 12.13 -30.71
C LEU A 209 2.59 10.92 -30.32
N GLY A 210 3.72 11.14 -29.65
CA GLY A 210 4.57 10.08 -29.12
C GLY A 210 3.81 9.17 -28.16
N GLY A 211 3.01 9.73 -27.26
CA GLY A 211 2.14 8.97 -26.35
C GLY A 211 1.05 8.10 -27.03
N LYS A 212 0.87 8.19 -28.35
CA LYS A 212 -0.06 7.39 -29.15
C LYS A 212 0.63 6.31 -30.00
N ILE A 213 1.94 6.06 -29.82
CA ILE A 213 2.66 5.00 -30.56
C ILE A 213 2.11 3.61 -30.27
N ASN A 214 1.69 3.33 -29.03
CA ASN A 214 1.05 2.08 -28.63
C ASN A 214 -0.25 1.77 -29.41
N ALA A 215 -0.98 2.79 -29.88
CA ALA A 215 -2.19 2.65 -30.68
C ALA A 215 -1.94 2.17 -32.13
N LEU A 216 -0.68 2.18 -32.58
CA LEU A 216 -0.32 1.78 -33.94
C LEU A 216 -0.12 0.25 -34.06
N PRO A 217 -0.24 -0.31 -35.28
CA PRO A 217 0.16 -1.69 -35.57
C PRO A 217 1.64 -1.93 -35.24
N PRO A 218 2.02 -3.06 -34.61
CA PRO A 218 3.40 -3.32 -34.16
C PRO A 218 4.46 -3.10 -35.24
N THR A 219 4.22 -3.58 -36.47
CA THR A 219 5.11 -3.46 -37.63
C THR A 219 5.41 -2.01 -38.07
N SER A 220 4.71 -1.03 -37.52
CA SER A 220 4.86 0.39 -37.85
C SER A 220 5.37 1.24 -36.68
N ARG A 221 5.41 0.68 -35.46
CA ARG A 221 5.71 1.45 -34.24
C ARG A 221 7.12 2.04 -34.28
N THR A 222 8.11 1.24 -34.64
CA THR A 222 9.54 1.61 -34.70
C THR A 222 9.75 2.79 -35.65
N GLY A 223 9.35 2.66 -36.92
CA GLY A 223 9.45 3.77 -37.87
C GLY A 223 8.66 5.02 -37.46
N ARG A 224 7.57 4.91 -36.69
CA ARG A 224 6.88 6.10 -36.13
C ARG A 224 7.59 6.68 -34.92
N PHE A 225 8.21 5.86 -34.09
CA PHE A 225 9.07 6.27 -32.99
C PHE A 225 10.27 7.08 -33.51
N ASP A 226 10.99 6.55 -34.51
CA ASP A 226 12.11 7.24 -35.18
C ASP A 226 11.72 8.63 -35.70
N ASN A 227 10.58 8.69 -36.39
CA ASN A 227 10.05 9.93 -36.95
C ASN A 227 9.71 10.96 -35.87
N VAL A 228 9.14 10.55 -34.73
CA VAL A 228 8.89 11.46 -33.59
C VAL A 228 10.19 11.84 -32.87
N LEU A 229 11.13 10.91 -32.70
CA LEU A 229 12.44 11.16 -32.10
C LEU A 229 13.23 12.21 -32.91
N GLY A 230 13.29 12.02 -34.23
CA GLY A 230 13.91 12.97 -35.16
C GLY A 230 13.25 14.35 -35.10
N ALA A 231 11.92 14.42 -35.06
CA ALA A 231 11.19 15.68 -34.93
C ALA A 231 11.43 16.39 -33.58
N ILE A 232 11.56 15.63 -32.47
CA ILE A 232 11.98 16.18 -31.16
C ILE A 232 13.41 16.71 -31.24
N GLY A 233 14.31 16.03 -31.98
CA GLY A 233 15.68 16.46 -32.25
C GLY A 233 15.79 17.84 -32.92
N GLN A 234 14.75 18.29 -33.64
CA GLN A 234 14.70 19.61 -34.29
C GLN A 234 14.19 20.74 -33.36
N LEU A 235 13.75 20.44 -32.13
CA LEU A 235 13.33 21.46 -31.18
C LEU A 235 14.54 22.15 -30.52
N PRO A 236 14.39 23.37 -29.95
CA PRO A 236 15.32 23.91 -28.96
C PRO A 236 15.46 22.98 -27.74
N ALA A 237 16.66 22.91 -27.16
CA ALA A 237 17.01 21.89 -26.17
C ALA A 237 16.15 21.96 -24.88
N GLU A 238 15.78 23.18 -24.47
CA GLU A 238 14.86 23.48 -23.37
C GLU A 238 13.46 22.90 -23.55
N HIS A 239 13.07 22.55 -24.78
CA HIS A 239 11.77 21.93 -25.09
C HIS A 239 11.84 20.42 -25.26
N ARG A 240 13.03 19.84 -25.49
CA ARG A 240 13.21 18.40 -25.76
C ARG A 240 12.95 17.50 -24.55
N SER A 241 13.39 17.92 -23.36
CA SER A 241 13.43 17.06 -22.15
C SER A 241 12.13 16.27 -21.88
N GLY A 242 11.02 16.94 -21.54
CA GLY A 242 9.75 16.25 -21.26
C GLY A 242 9.16 15.47 -22.45
N ARG A 243 9.65 15.70 -23.69
CA ARG A 243 9.19 15.04 -24.92
C ARG A 243 9.96 13.73 -25.10
N LEU A 244 11.28 13.76 -24.92
CA LEU A 244 12.12 12.56 -24.84
C LEU A 244 11.67 11.66 -23.68
N ALA A 245 11.37 12.21 -22.50
CA ALA A 245 10.79 11.43 -21.40
C ALA A 245 9.45 10.76 -21.81
N THR A 246 8.56 11.48 -22.50
CA THR A 246 7.27 10.93 -22.94
C THR A 246 7.43 9.86 -24.02
N LEU A 247 8.36 10.03 -24.94
CA LEU A 247 8.67 9.08 -26.00
C LEU A 247 9.40 7.84 -25.46
N GLY A 248 10.36 8.00 -24.55
CA GLY A 248 11.10 6.90 -23.93
C GLY A 248 10.20 5.87 -23.23
N ARG A 249 9.09 6.33 -22.61
CA ARG A 249 8.05 5.43 -22.07
C ARG A 249 7.42 4.50 -23.12
N GLN A 250 7.59 4.74 -24.42
CA GLN A 250 7.03 3.89 -25.49
C GLN A 250 7.98 2.79 -25.96
N ILE A 251 9.24 2.71 -25.48
CA ILE A 251 10.18 1.66 -25.92
C ILE A 251 9.60 0.26 -25.64
N HIS A 252 8.98 0.05 -24.47
CA HIS A 252 8.36 -1.23 -24.10
C HIS A 252 7.18 -1.68 -24.99
N VAL A 253 6.61 -0.82 -25.85
CA VAL A 253 5.55 -1.20 -26.81
C VAL A 253 6.08 -1.46 -28.22
N LEU A 254 7.38 -1.29 -28.45
CA LEU A 254 8.00 -1.59 -29.75
C LEU A 254 8.23 -3.11 -29.88
N PRO A 255 8.37 -3.63 -31.11
CA PRO A 255 8.83 -5.00 -31.33
C PRO A 255 10.15 -5.26 -30.59
N GLU A 256 10.27 -6.41 -29.94
CA GLU A 256 11.42 -6.78 -29.10
C GLU A 256 12.77 -6.56 -29.79
N ALA A 257 12.89 -7.00 -31.06
CA ALA A 257 14.08 -6.85 -31.89
C ALA A 257 14.50 -5.38 -32.15
N ASP A 258 13.60 -4.42 -31.97
CA ASP A 258 13.87 -2.99 -32.16
C ASP A 258 14.15 -2.25 -30.84
N GLN A 259 13.78 -2.82 -29.67
CA GLN A 259 13.80 -2.07 -28.40
C GLN A 259 15.19 -1.58 -28.02
N THR A 260 16.20 -2.45 -28.16
CA THR A 260 17.61 -2.15 -27.87
C THR A 260 18.14 -0.96 -28.68
N ALA A 261 17.98 -1.00 -30.02
CA ALA A 261 18.42 0.10 -30.90
C ALA A 261 17.70 1.43 -30.61
N GLN A 262 16.44 1.36 -30.17
CA GLN A 262 15.63 2.53 -29.84
C GLN A 262 15.92 3.09 -28.44
N PHE A 263 16.34 2.24 -27.51
CA PHE A 263 16.91 2.64 -26.23
C PHE A 263 18.22 3.41 -26.42
N ASP A 264 19.15 2.87 -27.22
CA ASP A 264 20.41 3.56 -27.55
C ASP A 264 20.18 4.90 -28.25
N SER A 265 19.26 4.93 -29.22
CA SER A 265 18.89 6.16 -29.93
C SER A 265 18.29 7.21 -28.98
N MET A 266 17.47 6.78 -28.02
CA MET A 266 16.93 7.65 -26.96
C MET A 266 18.02 8.14 -26.01
N LEU A 267 18.92 7.25 -25.55
CA LEU A 267 20.02 7.59 -24.65
C LEU A 267 20.98 8.60 -25.30
N GLY A 268 21.33 8.38 -26.57
CA GLY A 268 22.12 9.31 -27.38
C GLY A 268 21.44 10.67 -27.52
N ALA A 269 20.13 10.72 -27.82
CA ALA A 269 19.36 11.96 -27.92
C ALA A 269 19.28 12.73 -26.59
N ILE A 270 19.19 12.02 -25.45
CA ILE A 270 19.25 12.61 -24.11
C ILE A 270 20.66 13.13 -23.80
N GLY A 271 21.71 12.42 -24.24
CA GLY A 271 23.11 12.86 -24.14
C GLY A 271 23.39 14.21 -24.82
N GLN A 272 22.61 14.58 -25.85
CA GLN A 272 22.73 15.89 -26.52
C GLN A 272 22.05 17.05 -25.78
N LEU A 273 21.34 16.81 -24.67
CA LEU A 273 20.73 17.88 -23.87
C LEU A 273 21.77 18.58 -22.97
N PRO A 274 21.56 19.85 -22.60
CA PRO A 274 22.22 20.47 -21.44
C PRO A 274 21.96 19.64 -20.17
N ALA A 275 22.95 19.52 -19.28
CA ALA A 275 22.87 18.61 -18.12
C ALA A 275 21.62 18.79 -17.24
N LYS A 276 21.22 20.04 -16.98
CA LYS A 276 19.99 20.43 -16.24
C LYS A 276 18.66 19.95 -16.86
N HIS A 277 18.70 19.37 -18.06
CA HIS A 277 17.55 18.85 -18.78
C HIS A 277 17.61 17.33 -19.00
N ARG A 278 18.69 16.66 -18.58
CA ARG A 278 18.89 15.20 -18.74
C ARG A 278 18.20 14.35 -17.67
N SER A 279 18.08 14.85 -16.43
CA SER A 279 17.59 14.08 -15.28
C SER A 279 16.23 13.40 -15.52
N GLY A 280 15.16 14.16 -15.75
CA GLY A 280 13.82 13.59 -15.99
C GLY A 280 13.75 12.55 -17.13
N PRO A 281 14.36 12.80 -18.31
CA PRO A 281 14.48 11.80 -19.37
C PRO A 281 15.24 10.53 -18.96
N LEU A 282 16.39 10.65 -18.27
CA LEU A 282 17.17 9.50 -17.80
C LEU A 282 16.40 8.69 -16.76
N ALA A 283 15.79 9.35 -15.77
CA ALA A 283 14.93 8.69 -14.80
C ALA A 283 13.77 7.96 -15.48
N THR A 284 13.23 8.51 -16.58
CA THR A 284 12.17 7.85 -17.35
C THR A 284 12.69 6.67 -18.17
N LEU A 285 13.86 6.78 -18.80
CA LEU A 285 14.48 5.73 -19.62
C LEU A 285 14.94 4.55 -18.76
N GLY A 286 15.45 4.81 -17.55
CA GLY A 286 15.83 3.77 -16.59
C GLY A 286 14.68 2.83 -16.26
N ASN A 287 13.45 3.35 -16.10
CA ASN A 287 12.22 2.56 -15.88
C ASN A 287 11.79 1.69 -17.08
N VAL A 288 12.61 1.56 -18.14
CA VAL A 288 12.34 0.72 -19.32
C VAL A 288 13.41 -0.36 -19.53
N ILE A 289 14.44 -0.43 -18.68
CA ILE A 289 15.49 -1.47 -18.77
C ILE A 289 14.86 -2.87 -18.67
N TRP A 290 13.88 -3.07 -17.77
CA TRP A 290 13.16 -4.35 -17.62
C TRP A 290 12.45 -4.86 -18.87
N SER A 291 12.14 -4.00 -19.87
CA SER A 291 11.46 -4.44 -21.09
C SER A 291 12.42 -4.89 -22.19
N LEU A 292 13.70 -4.55 -22.08
CA LEU A 292 14.72 -4.95 -23.05
C LEU A 292 14.95 -6.48 -22.98
N PRO A 293 15.44 -7.11 -24.08
CA PRO A 293 15.87 -8.50 -24.06
C PRO A 293 16.85 -8.76 -22.92
N GLU A 294 16.66 -9.84 -22.16
CA GLU A 294 17.50 -10.23 -21.01
C GLU A 294 19.03 -10.10 -21.25
N PRO A 295 19.61 -10.59 -22.39
CA PRO A 295 21.07 -10.46 -22.62
C PRO A 295 21.55 -9.01 -22.76
N ASP A 296 20.67 -8.07 -23.08
CA ASP A 296 21.01 -6.66 -23.28
C ASP A 296 20.87 -5.84 -21.98
N GLN A 297 20.05 -6.27 -21.03
CA GLN A 297 19.67 -5.45 -19.85
C GLN A 297 20.87 -4.97 -19.04
N THR A 298 21.81 -5.87 -18.73
CA THR A 298 23.01 -5.54 -17.95
C THR A 298 23.87 -4.47 -18.62
N ALA A 299 24.09 -4.56 -19.94
CA ALA A 299 24.90 -3.59 -20.67
C ALA A 299 24.24 -2.20 -20.71
N HIS A 300 22.92 -2.14 -20.86
CA HIS A 300 22.16 -0.88 -20.87
C HIS A 300 22.04 -0.27 -19.46
N PHE A 301 21.97 -1.10 -18.42
CA PHE A 301 22.06 -0.65 -17.03
C PHE A 301 23.42 0.03 -16.76
N ASP A 302 24.52 -0.63 -17.11
CA ASP A 302 25.88 -0.08 -16.91
C ASP A 302 26.10 1.20 -17.74
N SER A 303 25.59 1.24 -18.99
CA SER A 303 25.60 2.43 -19.85
C SER A 303 24.82 3.60 -19.23
N MET A 304 23.60 3.34 -18.74
CA MET A 304 22.78 4.33 -18.02
C MET A 304 23.48 4.84 -16.76
N LEU A 305 24.07 3.96 -15.96
CA LEU A 305 24.83 4.33 -14.76
C LEU A 305 26.00 5.25 -15.12
N GLY A 306 26.75 4.92 -16.17
CA GLY A 306 27.85 5.74 -16.68
C GLY A 306 27.40 7.14 -17.12
N VAL A 307 26.26 7.26 -17.81
CA VAL A 307 25.70 8.55 -18.23
C VAL A 307 25.18 9.36 -17.04
N ILE A 308 24.54 8.71 -16.06
CA ILE A 308 24.04 9.38 -14.85
C ILE A 308 25.20 9.87 -13.97
N ALA A 309 26.28 9.09 -13.84
CA ALA A 309 27.48 9.45 -13.09
C ALA A 309 28.23 10.68 -13.67
N GLN A 310 27.92 11.10 -14.90
CA GLN A 310 28.47 12.32 -15.53
C GLN A 310 27.62 13.58 -15.30
N LEU A 311 26.43 13.48 -14.69
CA LEU A 311 25.61 14.66 -14.40
C LEU A 311 26.20 15.50 -13.24
N PRO A 312 25.84 16.79 -13.11
CA PRO A 312 25.97 17.53 -11.86
C PRO A 312 25.25 16.82 -10.71
N GLY A 313 25.78 16.92 -9.48
CA GLY A 313 25.29 16.15 -8.33
C GLY A 313 23.81 16.39 -8.02
N GLU A 314 23.36 17.64 -8.15
CA GLU A 314 21.98 18.10 -7.97
C GLU A 314 20.98 17.57 -9.01
N HIS A 315 21.46 16.77 -9.98
CA HIS A 315 20.64 16.17 -11.04
C HIS A 315 20.73 14.64 -11.09
N ARG A 316 21.52 14.01 -10.20
CA ARG A 316 21.74 12.55 -10.16
C ARG A 316 20.70 11.78 -9.35
N SER A 317 20.04 12.40 -8.36
CA SER A 317 19.17 11.69 -7.40
C SER A 317 18.06 10.89 -8.10
N ASP A 318 17.10 11.55 -8.76
CA ASP A 318 15.95 10.87 -9.37
C ASP A 318 16.35 9.80 -10.41
N PRO A 319 17.34 10.02 -11.30
CA PRO A 319 17.81 8.98 -12.21
C PRO A 319 18.44 7.78 -11.49
N LEU A 320 19.22 7.99 -10.44
CA LEU A 320 19.80 6.88 -9.66
C LEU A 320 18.71 6.11 -8.92
N ALA A 321 17.78 6.80 -8.25
CA ALA A 321 16.65 6.15 -7.57
C ALA A 321 15.81 5.29 -8.54
N LYS A 322 15.62 5.77 -9.78
CA LYS A 322 14.93 5.00 -10.83
C LYS A 322 15.75 3.90 -11.48
N LEU A 323 17.07 3.97 -11.42
CA LEU A 323 17.95 2.88 -11.82
C LEU A 323 18.06 1.81 -10.72
N CYS A 324 18.06 2.19 -9.44
CA CYS A 324 17.94 1.26 -8.30
C CYS A 324 16.69 0.39 -8.45
N ASP A 325 15.53 0.99 -8.74
CA ASP A 325 14.26 0.28 -8.97
C ASP A 325 14.37 -0.84 -10.05
N GLN A 326 15.44 -0.94 -10.85
CA GLN A 326 15.64 -1.95 -11.91
C GLN A 326 16.54 -3.13 -11.55
N ILE A 327 17.21 -3.15 -10.38
CA ILE A 327 18.18 -4.22 -10.05
C ILE A 327 17.51 -5.61 -10.08
N HIS A 328 16.26 -5.72 -9.65
CA HIS A 328 15.50 -6.96 -9.70
C HIS A 328 15.22 -7.51 -11.11
N ALA A 329 15.28 -6.67 -12.15
CA ALA A 329 15.03 -7.10 -13.53
C ALA A 329 16.23 -7.83 -14.14
N LEU A 330 17.45 -7.43 -13.75
CA LEU A 330 18.71 -7.95 -14.28
C LEU A 330 18.85 -9.48 -14.06
N PRO A 331 19.66 -10.17 -14.89
CA PRO A 331 20.08 -11.54 -14.62
C PRO A 331 20.67 -11.69 -13.21
N GLU A 332 20.30 -12.76 -12.50
CA GLU A 332 20.64 -12.94 -11.07
C GLU A 332 22.14 -12.84 -10.79
N ALA A 333 22.97 -13.39 -11.68
CA ALA A 333 24.43 -13.36 -11.58
C ALA A 333 25.05 -11.94 -11.65
N ASP A 334 24.34 -10.97 -12.21
CA ASP A 334 24.81 -9.59 -12.35
C ASP A 334 24.37 -8.67 -11.19
N ARG A 335 23.31 -9.03 -10.46
CA ARG A 335 22.61 -8.14 -9.50
C ARG A 335 23.52 -7.63 -8.40
N THR A 336 24.28 -8.52 -7.76
CA THR A 336 25.17 -8.16 -6.64
C THR A 336 26.23 -7.15 -7.07
N ALA A 337 26.87 -7.35 -8.22
CA ALA A 337 27.87 -6.41 -8.73
C ALA A 337 27.28 -5.03 -9.07
N ARG A 338 26.03 -4.98 -9.57
CA ARG A 338 25.35 -3.71 -9.91
C ARG A 338 24.81 -3.01 -8.68
N PHE A 339 24.39 -3.75 -7.65
CA PHE A 339 24.09 -3.19 -6.33
C PHE A 339 25.31 -2.48 -5.75
N ASP A 340 26.48 -3.15 -5.72
CA ASP A 340 27.72 -2.57 -5.19
C ASP A 340 28.18 -1.36 -6.01
N GLY A 341 28.05 -1.41 -7.34
CA GLY A 341 28.33 -0.28 -8.24
C GLY A 341 27.41 0.91 -8.00
N MET A 342 26.10 0.69 -7.83
CA MET A 342 25.12 1.73 -7.49
C MET A 342 25.43 2.35 -6.13
N LEU A 343 25.76 1.55 -5.11
CA LEU A 343 26.15 2.03 -3.79
C LEU A 343 27.36 2.97 -3.87
N GLY A 344 28.38 2.57 -4.66
CA GLY A 344 29.58 3.38 -4.89
C GLY A 344 29.32 4.71 -5.61
N VAL A 345 28.33 4.78 -6.52
CA VAL A 345 27.94 6.03 -7.19
C VAL A 345 27.06 6.90 -6.28
N ILE A 346 26.16 6.32 -5.50
CA ILE A 346 25.33 7.05 -4.52
C ILE A 346 26.21 7.68 -3.42
N ALA A 347 27.27 6.99 -2.99
CA ALA A 347 28.25 7.51 -2.03
C ALA A 347 29.00 8.77 -2.52
N GLN A 348 28.94 9.11 -3.81
CA GLN A 348 29.54 10.33 -4.38
C GLN A 348 28.59 11.54 -4.42
N LEU A 349 27.31 11.37 -4.10
CA LEU A 349 26.34 12.48 -4.07
C LEU A 349 26.58 13.40 -2.86
N SER A 350 26.02 14.62 -2.87
CA SER A 350 25.85 15.41 -1.65
C SER A 350 24.88 14.71 -0.71
N ALA A 351 25.03 14.92 0.60
CA ALA A 351 24.21 14.31 1.64
C ALA A 351 22.69 14.47 1.40
N GLU A 352 22.27 15.69 1.04
CA GLU A 352 20.89 16.08 0.69
C GLU A 352 20.28 15.28 -0.48
N HIS A 353 21.09 14.53 -1.24
CA HIS A 353 20.66 13.79 -2.44
C HIS A 353 20.92 12.28 -2.33
N ARG A 354 21.41 11.78 -1.19
CA ARG A 354 21.67 10.35 -0.97
C ARG A 354 20.47 9.56 -0.47
N SER A 355 19.57 10.19 0.32
CA SER A 355 18.43 9.53 0.98
C SER A 355 17.64 8.64 0.02
N ASP A 356 17.01 9.23 -0.99
CA ASP A 356 16.04 8.51 -1.82
C ASP A 356 16.69 7.44 -2.70
N PRO A 357 17.86 7.68 -3.36
CA PRO A 357 18.57 6.62 -4.08
C PRO A 357 19.02 5.48 -3.17
N LEU A 358 19.45 5.78 -1.93
CA LEU A 358 19.93 4.77 -0.98
C LEU A 358 18.78 3.94 -0.40
N ALA A 359 17.65 4.57 -0.04
CA ALA A 359 16.43 3.87 0.31
C ALA A 359 16.02 2.93 -0.83
N LYS A 360 15.96 3.44 -2.07
CA LYS A 360 15.65 2.62 -3.25
C LYS A 360 16.64 1.52 -3.54
N LEU A 361 17.92 1.69 -3.22
CA LEU A 361 18.89 0.62 -3.32
C LEU A 361 18.67 -0.46 -2.25
N CYS A 362 18.45 -0.06 -0.99
CA CYS A 362 18.21 -0.99 0.12
C CYS A 362 16.94 -1.84 -0.10
N ASP A 363 15.88 -1.26 -0.67
CA ASP A 363 14.67 -1.98 -1.08
C ASP A 363 15.00 -3.21 -1.97
N GLN A 364 16.01 -3.12 -2.83
CA GLN A 364 16.39 -4.20 -3.76
C GLN A 364 17.17 -5.36 -3.13
N ILE A 365 17.52 -5.32 -1.83
CA ILE A 365 18.22 -6.41 -1.15
C ILE A 365 17.47 -7.74 -1.29
N HIS A 366 16.13 -7.70 -1.31
CA HIS A 366 15.28 -8.88 -1.49
C HIS A 366 15.48 -9.60 -2.84
N ALA A 367 15.93 -8.87 -3.87
CA ALA A 367 16.12 -9.38 -5.23
C ALA A 367 17.53 -9.98 -5.47
N LEU A 368 18.44 -9.82 -4.51
CA LEU A 368 19.79 -10.40 -4.56
C LEU A 368 19.77 -11.91 -4.24
N PRO A 369 20.79 -12.67 -4.69
CA PRO A 369 21.05 -14.03 -4.22
C PRO A 369 21.11 -14.09 -2.70
N GLU A 370 20.50 -15.11 -2.08
CA GLU A 370 20.38 -15.20 -0.62
C GLU A 370 21.73 -15.07 0.11
N ALA A 371 22.78 -15.67 -0.43
CA ALA A 371 24.14 -15.63 0.12
C ALA A 371 24.77 -14.22 0.17
N ASP A 372 24.30 -13.27 -0.64
CA ASP A 372 24.81 -11.89 -0.69
C ASP A 372 24.02 -10.92 0.20
N ARG A 373 22.78 -11.27 0.60
CA ARG A 373 21.83 -10.32 1.21
C ARG A 373 22.35 -9.69 2.49
N THR A 374 22.87 -10.47 3.43
CA THR A 374 23.35 -9.97 4.72
C THR A 374 24.51 -8.98 4.55
N ALA A 375 25.45 -9.26 3.64
CA ALA A 375 26.57 -8.34 3.37
C ALA A 375 26.12 -7.01 2.73
N ARG A 376 25.06 -7.05 1.89
CA ARG A 376 24.55 -5.85 1.20
C ARG A 376 23.58 -5.05 2.07
N PHE A 377 22.88 -5.73 2.98
CA PHE A 377 22.21 -5.11 4.12
C PHE A 377 23.20 -4.34 4.99
N ASP A 378 24.32 -4.96 5.39
CA ASP A 378 25.34 -4.30 6.23
C ASP A 378 25.99 -3.11 5.52
N SER A 379 26.22 -3.23 4.21
CA SER A 379 26.74 -2.15 3.37
C SER A 379 25.75 -0.99 3.22
N GLY A 380 24.45 -1.29 3.05
CA GLY A 380 23.37 -0.31 3.02
C GLY A 380 23.20 0.39 4.37
N PHE A 381 23.17 -0.36 5.46
CA PHE A 381 23.14 0.14 6.84
C PHE A 381 24.27 1.14 7.10
N GLY A 382 25.52 0.72 6.85
CA GLY A 382 26.69 1.58 7.04
C GLY A 382 26.67 2.85 6.18
N ALA A 383 26.09 2.80 4.98
CA ALA A 383 25.90 3.98 4.13
C ALA A 383 24.81 4.93 4.65
N ILE A 384 23.74 4.40 5.26
CA ILE A 384 22.69 5.22 5.91
C ILE A 384 23.27 5.92 7.14
N GLU A 385 24.14 5.26 7.91
CA GLU A 385 24.83 5.87 9.04
C GLU A 385 25.78 7.02 8.66
N GLN A 386 26.13 7.19 7.38
CA GLN A 386 26.88 8.36 6.88
C GLN A 386 25.98 9.54 6.46
N LEU A 387 24.65 9.41 6.51
CA LEU A 387 23.73 10.51 6.22
C LEU A 387 23.61 11.47 7.43
N PRO A 388 23.29 12.76 7.21
CA PRO A 388 22.73 13.62 8.26
C PRO A 388 21.50 12.98 8.89
N VAL A 389 21.27 13.21 10.19
CA VAL A 389 20.27 12.45 10.97
C VAL A 389 18.84 12.68 10.46
N GLU A 390 18.56 13.89 9.98
CA GLU A 390 17.33 14.34 9.31
C GLU A 390 17.03 13.62 7.99
N HIS A 391 17.99 12.86 7.44
CA HIS A 391 17.86 12.12 6.18
C HIS A 391 17.92 10.59 6.37
N ARG A 392 18.00 10.10 7.62
CA ARG A 392 18.13 8.66 7.91
C ARG A 392 16.80 7.91 8.02
N SER A 393 15.71 8.60 8.33
CA SER A 393 14.42 7.96 8.67
C SER A 393 13.87 7.09 7.53
N GLY A 394 13.62 7.66 6.35
CA GLY A 394 13.12 6.91 5.18
C GLY A 394 14.02 5.74 4.74
N PRO A 395 15.36 5.91 4.67
CA PRO A 395 16.26 4.80 4.42
C PRO A 395 16.23 3.71 5.50
N PHE A 396 16.13 4.04 6.80
CA PHE A 396 16.01 3.02 7.86
C PHE A 396 14.64 2.32 7.87
N ASP A 397 13.56 3.03 7.56
CA ASP A 397 12.25 2.43 7.31
C ASP A 397 12.34 1.40 6.16
N THR A 398 12.94 1.79 5.03
CA THR A 398 13.10 0.89 3.87
C THR A 398 14.01 -0.30 4.20
N LEU A 399 15.10 -0.09 4.96
CA LEU A 399 16.00 -1.15 5.38
C LEU A 399 15.35 -2.10 6.41
N GLY A 400 14.53 -1.57 7.33
CA GLY A 400 13.70 -2.36 8.23
C GLY A 400 12.73 -3.26 7.45
N ASN A 401 12.19 -2.76 6.34
CA ASN A 401 11.26 -3.50 5.47
C ASN A 401 11.88 -4.69 4.71
N VAL A 402 13.21 -4.83 4.65
CA VAL A 402 13.87 -5.99 4.00
C VAL A 402 14.45 -7.02 4.98
N ILE A 403 14.36 -6.81 6.30
CA ILE A 403 14.90 -7.75 7.32
C ILE A 403 14.36 -9.17 7.15
N TRP A 404 13.08 -9.32 6.81
CA TRP A 404 12.44 -10.64 6.62
C TRP A 404 13.03 -11.47 5.47
N THR A 405 13.75 -10.82 4.54
CA THR A 405 14.34 -11.43 3.34
C THR A 405 15.73 -12.02 3.59
N LEU A 406 16.32 -11.69 4.76
CA LEU A 406 17.61 -12.21 5.21
C LEU A 406 17.49 -13.67 5.67
N PRO A 407 18.60 -14.44 5.67
CA PRO A 407 18.70 -15.73 6.35
C PRO A 407 18.23 -15.61 7.82
N GLU A 408 17.48 -16.60 8.31
CA GLU A 408 16.84 -16.54 9.63
C GLU A 408 17.84 -16.27 10.77
N ALA A 409 19.05 -16.83 10.68
CA ALA A 409 20.12 -16.66 11.66
C ALA A 409 20.62 -15.20 11.80
N ASP A 410 20.46 -14.37 10.77
CA ASP A 410 20.95 -12.98 10.76
C ASP A 410 19.86 -11.98 11.20
N ARG A 411 18.57 -12.33 11.06
CA ARG A 411 17.43 -11.40 11.22
C ARG A 411 17.44 -10.68 12.56
N THR A 412 17.59 -11.41 13.66
CA THR A 412 17.56 -10.83 15.02
C THR A 412 18.67 -9.79 15.20
N ALA A 413 19.91 -10.12 14.80
CA ALA A 413 21.03 -9.19 14.94
C ALA A 413 20.85 -7.92 14.09
N ARG A 414 20.27 -8.05 12.90
CA ARG A 414 20.04 -6.91 11.99
C ARG A 414 18.82 -6.07 12.35
N PHE A 415 17.80 -6.70 12.94
CA PHE A 415 16.72 -6.00 13.63
C PHE A 415 17.28 -5.13 14.77
N ASP A 416 18.11 -5.70 15.64
CA ASP A 416 18.69 -4.97 16.78
C ASP A 416 19.59 -3.81 16.31
N SER A 417 20.36 -3.96 15.23
CA SER A 417 21.13 -2.86 14.62
C SER A 417 20.26 -1.72 14.10
N VAL A 418 19.20 -2.02 13.33
CA VAL A 418 18.28 -0.99 12.82
C VAL A 418 17.51 -0.32 13.97
N PHE A 419 17.04 -1.08 14.96
CA PHE A 419 16.38 -0.56 16.15
C PHE A 419 17.29 0.41 16.93
N GLY A 420 18.55 0.02 17.18
CA GLY A 420 19.52 0.86 17.87
C GLY A 420 19.83 2.17 17.13
N ALA A 421 19.88 2.14 15.79
CA ALA A 421 20.09 3.31 14.96
C ALA A 421 18.85 4.25 14.91
N ILE A 422 17.63 3.69 14.90
CA ILE A 422 16.38 4.46 15.03
C ILE A 422 16.34 5.21 16.37
N GLY A 423 16.85 4.60 17.44
CA GLY A 423 17.00 5.24 18.75
C GLY A 423 17.89 6.49 18.77
N GLN A 424 18.69 6.74 17.72
CA GLN A 424 19.52 7.95 17.56
C GLN A 424 18.84 9.07 16.74
N LEU A 425 17.67 8.82 16.14
CA LEU A 425 16.93 9.82 15.37
C LEU A 425 16.21 10.82 16.30
N PRO A 426 15.89 12.04 15.84
CA PRO A 426 14.86 12.89 16.47
C PRO A 426 13.53 12.15 16.60
N ALA A 427 12.76 12.42 17.66
CA ALA A 427 11.59 11.61 18.02
C ALA A 427 10.48 11.67 16.95
N GLU A 428 10.31 12.82 16.30
CA GLU A 428 9.46 13.09 15.14
C GLU A 428 9.82 12.27 13.89
N HIS A 429 10.99 11.62 13.87
CA HIS A 429 11.51 10.81 12.76
C HIS A 429 11.60 9.31 13.09
N ARG A 430 11.18 8.89 14.28
CA ARG A 430 11.21 7.48 14.73
C ARG A 430 9.93 6.71 14.41
N SER A 431 8.79 7.39 14.20
CA SER A 431 7.47 6.79 13.99
C SER A 431 7.48 5.68 12.94
N ASP A 432 7.76 6.04 11.69
CA ASP A 432 7.59 5.12 10.56
C ASP A 432 8.59 3.94 10.62
N PRO A 433 9.90 4.15 10.92
CA PRO A 433 10.82 3.05 11.14
C PRO A 433 10.42 2.10 12.29
N LEU A 434 9.83 2.61 13.38
CA LEU A 434 9.31 1.77 14.47
C LEU A 434 8.03 1.01 14.07
N ASP A 435 7.14 1.62 13.28
CA ASP A 435 5.96 0.93 12.73
C ASP A 435 6.39 -0.26 11.85
N THR A 436 7.35 -0.02 10.95
CA THR A 436 7.94 -1.06 10.10
C THR A 436 8.62 -2.16 10.90
N LEU A 437 9.47 -1.83 11.88
CA LEU A 437 10.07 -2.87 12.74
C LEU A 437 8.98 -3.65 13.50
N GLY A 438 7.97 -2.96 14.02
CA GLY A 438 6.78 -3.57 14.60
C GLY A 438 6.12 -4.57 13.64
N HIS A 439 5.97 -4.20 12.36
CA HIS A 439 5.39 -5.08 11.35
C HIS A 439 6.17 -6.39 11.19
N HIS A 440 7.50 -6.37 11.29
CA HIS A 440 8.38 -7.49 10.97
C HIS A 440 8.74 -8.41 12.14
N ILE A 441 8.29 -8.12 13.38
CA ILE A 441 8.54 -8.97 14.57
C ILE A 441 8.22 -10.46 14.32
N TRP A 442 7.16 -10.77 13.57
CA TRP A 442 6.75 -12.16 13.31
C TRP A 442 7.69 -12.96 12.41
N HIS A 443 8.57 -12.29 11.65
CA HIS A 443 9.61 -12.93 10.83
C HIS A 443 10.85 -13.31 11.62
N LEU A 444 10.97 -12.86 12.88
CA LEU A 444 12.03 -13.25 13.80
C LEU A 444 11.80 -14.69 14.33
N PRO A 445 12.88 -15.39 14.75
CA PRO A 445 12.78 -16.62 15.53
C PRO A 445 11.86 -16.44 16.73
N GLU A 446 11.03 -17.45 17.04
CA GLU A 446 9.98 -17.35 18.07
C GLU A 446 10.53 -16.93 19.45
N ALA A 447 11.72 -17.42 19.80
CA ALA A 447 12.41 -17.09 21.06
C ALA A 447 12.79 -15.61 21.21
N ASP A 448 12.94 -14.86 20.10
CA ASP A 448 13.32 -13.45 20.11
C ASP A 448 12.12 -12.49 20.09
N ARG A 449 10.93 -12.96 19.66
CA ARG A 449 9.78 -12.09 19.33
C ARG A 449 9.31 -11.25 20.51
N THR A 450 9.13 -11.86 21.69
CA THR A 450 8.63 -11.15 22.88
C THR A 450 9.58 -10.01 23.27
N ALA A 451 10.90 -10.26 23.30
CA ALA A 451 11.88 -9.23 23.66
C ALA A 451 11.92 -8.06 22.67
N ARG A 452 11.78 -8.32 21.36
CA ARG A 452 11.80 -7.27 20.33
C ARG A 452 10.46 -6.54 20.24
N PHE A 453 9.35 -7.23 20.53
CA PHE A 453 8.05 -6.59 20.73
C PHE A 453 8.09 -5.60 21.89
N ASP A 454 8.58 -6.03 23.06
CA ASP A 454 8.69 -5.16 24.24
C ASP A 454 9.61 -3.96 23.94
N SER A 455 10.76 -4.18 23.28
CA SER A 455 11.68 -3.10 22.88
C SER A 455 11.04 -2.05 21.95
N VAL A 456 10.29 -2.48 20.92
CA VAL A 456 9.60 -1.55 19.99
C VAL A 456 8.42 -0.86 20.69
N PHE A 457 7.73 -1.56 21.60
CA PHE A 457 6.64 -1.00 22.40
C PHE A 457 7.14 0.09 23.35
N ASP A 458 8.24 -0.15 24.06
CA ASP A 458 8.86 0.82 24.96
C ASP A 458 9.35 2.06 24.19
N ALA A 459 10.07 1.87 23.07
CA ALA A 459 10.50 2.98 22.20
C ALA A 459 9.32 3.77 21.59
N THR A 460 8.20 3.09 21.30
CA THR A 460 6.95 3.74 20.90
C THR A 460 6.37 4.59 22.04
N GLY A 461 6.50 4.13 23.29
CA GLY A 461 6.12 4.86 24.50
C GLY A 461 6.91 6.15 24.74
N GLU A 462 8.08 6.32 24.13
CA GLU A 462 8.91 7.53 24.20
C GLU A 462 8.50 8.63 23.18
N LEU A 463 7.77 8.29 22.11
CA LEU A 463 7.40 9.24 21.05
C LEU A 463 6.43 10.33 21.54
N PRO A 464 6.33 11.50 20.88
CA PRO A 464 5.22 12.42 21.09
C PRO A 464 3.86 11.74 20.82
N PRO A 465 2.78 12.04 21.56
CA PRO A 465 1.49 11.33 21.45
C PRO A 465 0.92 11.21 20.03
N GLU A 466 1.09 12.25 19.22
CA GLU A 466 0.72 12.34 17.81
C GLU A 466 1.44 11.34 16.89
N HIS A 467 2.62 10.85 17.30
CA HIS A 467 3.44 9.89 16.56
C HIS A 467 3.33 8.45 17.07
N ARG A 468 2.53 8.22 18.13
CA ARG A 468 2.35 6.86 18.70
C ARG A 468 1.31 6.02 17.97
N SER A 469 0.40 6.64 17.20
CA SER A 469 -0.83 5.96 16.78
C SER A 469 -0.58 4.73 15.92
N ASP A 470 0.36 4.84 15.00
CA ASP A 470 0.56 3.84 13.96
C ASP A 470 1.43 2.68 14.47
N PRO A 471 2.59 2.91 15.12
CA PRO A 471 3.33 1.83 15.77
C PRO A 471 2.52 1.08 16.83
N VAL A 472 1.72 1.76 17.68
CA VAL A 472 0.81 1.08 18.64
C VAL A 472 -0.24 0.25 17.90
N ALA A 473 -0.82 0.78 16.81
CA ALA A 473 -1.78 0.04 16.00
C ALA A 473 -1.14 -1.17 15.30
N THR A 474 0.12 -1.11 14.92
CA THR A 474 0.83 -2.27 14.35
C THR A 474 1.18 -3.29 15.42
N LEU A 475 1.72 -2.90 16.58
CA LEU A 475 1.95 -3.82 17.69
C LEU A 475 0.66 -4.51 18.17
N SER A 476 -0.47 -3.80 18.20
CA SER A 476 -1.82 -4.39 18.42
C SER A 476 -2.13 -5.56 17.49
N ASP A 477 -1.67 -5.49 16.24
CA ASP A 477 -1.90 -6.51 15.23
C ASP A 477 -0.90 -7.67 15.30
N ARG A 478 0.17 -7.56 16.10
CA ARG A 478 1.27 -8.54 16.17
C ARG A 478 1.24 -9.41 17.42
N ILE A 479 0.41 -9.11 18.42
CA ILE A 479 0.29 -9.89 19.67
C ILE A 479 0.05 -11.39 19.42
N TRP A 480 -0.72 -11.75 18.39
CA TRP A 480 -0.98 -13.16 18.06
C TRP A 480 0.26 -13.94 17.61
N THR A 481 1.33 -13.25 17.22
CA THR A 481 2.59 -13.85 16.71
C THR A 481 3.58 -14.20 17.83
N LEU A 482 3.28 -13.72 19.05
CA LEU A 482 4.02 -14.02 20.28
C LEU A 482 3.67 -15.42 20.82
N PRO A 483 4.55 -16.04 21.63
CA PRO A 483 4.25 -17.23 22.41
C PRO A 483 2.98 -17.04 23.25
N GLU A 484 2.14 -18.08 23.37
CA GLU A 484 0.83 -17.99 24.03
C GLU A 484 0.92 -17.45 25.47
N ALA A 485 1.95 -17.85 26.22
CA ALA A 485 2.21 -17.41 27.60
C ALA A 485 2.44 -15.89 27.75
N ASP A 486 2.86 -15.20 26.69
CA ASP A 486 3.13 -13.76 26.72
C ASP A 486 1.91 -12.91 26.28
N ARG A 487 0.94 -13.51 25.56
CA ARG A 487 -0.11 -12.77 24.83
C ARG A 487 -0.99 -11.91 25.72
N THR A 488 -1.50 -12.48 26.82
CA THR A 488 -2.40 -11.76 27.74
C THR A 488 -1.72 -10.52 28.31
N ALA A 489 -0.47 -10.66 28.79
CA ALA A 489 0.27 -9.53 29.34
C ALA A 489 0.51 -8.41 28.31
N ARG A 490 0.88 -8.76 27.07
CA ARG A 490 1.14 -7.74 26.01
C ARG A 490 -0.16 -7.16 25.45
N PHE A 491 -1.26 -7.90 25.47
CA PHE A 491 -2.59 -7.38 25.17
C PHE A 491 -2.97 -6.27 26.16
N GLU A 492 -2.84 -6.50 27.47
CA GLU A 492 -3.15 -5.48 28.49
C GLU A 492 -2.21 -4.27 28.40
N SER A 493 -0.91 -4.47 28.19
CA SER A 493 0.05 -3.35 28.00
C SER A 493 -0.34 -2.48 26.79
N VAL A 494 -0.61 -3.10 25.63
CA VAL A 494 -1.03 -2.36 24.43
C VAL A 494 -2.39 -1.69 24.63
N PHE A 495 -3.36 -2.36 25.25
CA PHE A 495 -4.65 -1.77 25.59
C PHE A 495 -4.50 -0.52 26.47
N GLY A 496 -3.64 -0.60 27.49
CA GLY A 496 -3.28 0.53 28.34
C GLY A 496 -2.66 1.70 27.57
N ALA A 497 -1.72 1.43 26.66
CA ALA A 497 -1.09 2.45 25.81
C ALA A 497 -2.10 3.12 24.85
N ILE A 498 -3.02 2.35 24.26
CA ILE A 498 -4.13 2.89 23.46
C ILE A 498 -5.00 3.84 24.31
N GLY A 499 -5.22 3.52 25.58
CA GLY A 499 -5.91 4.37 26.54
C GLY A 499 -5.26 5.76 26.76
N GLN A 500 -3.98 5.93 26.41
CA GLN A 500 -3.25 7.20 26.51
C GLN A 500 -3.23 8.03 25.21
N LEU A 501 -3.61 7.45 24.06
CA LEU A 501 -3.65 8.17 22.78
C LEU A 501 -4.78 9.23 22.76
N PRO A 502 -4.71 10.30 21.94
CA PRO A 502 -5.88 11.16 21.69
C PRO A 502 -7.02 10.38 21.02
N ALA A 503 -8.26 10.82 21.23
CA ALA A 503 -9.46 10.02 20.91
C ALA A 503 -9.59 9.68 19.41
N GLU A 504 -9.18 10.58 18.52
CA GLU A 504 -9.16 10.36 17.07
C GLU A 504 -8.22 9.20 16.66
N HIS A 505 -7.08 9.04 17.36
CA HIS A 505 -6.05 8.05 17.06
C HIS A 505 -6.37 6.65 17.61
N ARG A 506 -7.13 6.55 18.72
CA ARG A 506 -7.51 5.25 19.34
C ARG A 506 -8.24 4.30 18.40
N ARG A 507 -9.00 4.83 17.45
CA ARG A 507 -9.88 4.07 16.55
C ARG A 507 -9.16 2.91 15.85
N ASN A 508 -8.01 3.16 15.26
CA ASN A 508 -7.33 2.16 14.44
C ASN A 508 -6.68 1.08 15.31
N ALA A 509 -6.03 1.48 16.40
CA ALA A 509 -5.41 0.56 17.35
C ALA A 509 -6.46 -0.32 18.05
N LEU A 510 -7.59 0.23 18.53
CA LEU A 510 -8.69 -0.56 19.09
C LEU A 510 -9.30 -1.53 18.07
N ALA A 511 -9.44 -1.13 16.81
CA ALA A 511 -9.96 -2.04 15.78
C ALA A 511 -9.01 -3.20 15.48
N ARG A 512 -7.70 -2.96 15.47
CA ARG A 512 -6.68 -4.01 15.28
C ARG A 512 -6.56 -4.89 16.53
N LEU A 513 -6.44 -4.31 17.72
CA LEU A 513 -6.35 -5.08 18.98
C LEU A 513 -7.60 -5.95 19.20
N GLY A 514 -8.78 -5.36 19.00
CA GLY A 514 -10.05 -6.08 19.12
C GLY A 514 -10.17 -7.25 18.15
N SER A 515 -9.57 -7.19 16.96
CA SER A 515 -9.58 -8.32 16.02
C SER A 515 -8.67 -9.49 16.45
N ARG A 516 -7.91 -9.35 17.55
CA ARG A 516 -6.98 -10.37 18.07
C ARG A 516 -7.47 -11.08 19.32
N ILE A 517 -8.68 -10.81 19.82
CA ILE A 517 -9.26 -11.51 21.00
C ILE A 517 -9.28 -13.04 20.78
N TYR A 518 -9.59 -13.54 19.58
CA TYR A 518 -9.57 -14.97 19.26
C TYR A 518 -8.21 -15.65 19.50
N SER A 519 -7.10 -14.89 19.51
CA SER A 519 -5.73 -15.40 19.67
C SER A 519 -5.28 -15.53 21.13
N GLN A 520 -6.11 -15.04 22.06
CA GLN A 520 -5.87 -15.03 23.50
C GLN A 520 -6.34 -16.36 24.14
N PRO A 521 -5.80 -16.72 25.32
CA PRO A 521 -6.29 -17.87 26.10
C PRO A 521 -7.80 -17.77 26.38
N GLU A 522 -8.53 -18.88 26.25
CA GLU A 522 -10.02 -18.88 26.34
C GLU A 522 -10.54 -18.25 27.64
N ALA A 523 -9.80 -18.40 28.75
CA ALA A 523 -10.14 -17.82 30.05
C ALA A 523 -10.15 -16.28 30.07
N ASP A 524 -9.33 -15.63 29.24
CA ASP A 524 -9.13 -14.18 29.27
C ASP A 524 -10.05 -13.45 28.26
N ARG A 525 -10.46 -14.14 27.18
CA ARG A 525 -11.20 -13.55 26.05
C ARG A 525 -12.43 -12.76 26.46
N THR A 526 -13.23 -13.29 27.38
CA THR A 526 -14.48 -12.66 27.83
C THR A 526 -14.19 -11.33 28.55
N ALA A 527 -13.20 -11.29 29.43
CA ALA A 527 -12.83 -10.07 30.16
C ALA A 527 -12.23 -9.01 29.22
N GLN A 528 -11.35 -9.43 28.31
CA GLN A 528 -10.75 -8.56 27.29
C GLN A 528 -11.78 -8.00 26.31
N PHE A 529 -12.76 -8.81 25.92
CA PHE A 529 -13.87 -8.38 25.07
C PHE A 529 -14.73 -7.29 25.74
N ASP A 530 -15.06 -7.48 27.02
CA ASP A 530 -15.86 -6.50 27.76
C ASP A 530 -15.08 -5.19 27.96
N SER A 531 -13.79 -5.25 28.33
CA SER A 531 -12.90 -4.09 28.40
C SER A 531 -12.80 -3.35 27.06
N MET A 532 -12.66 -4.08 25.95
CA MET A 532 -12.67 -3.51 24.60
C MET A 532 -14.01 -2.85 24.26
N LEU A 533 -15.14 -3.47 24.60
CA LEU A 533 -16.47 -2.92 24.36
C LEU A 533 -16.68 -1.59 25.10
N ASP A 534 -16.24 -1.53 26.37
CA ASP A 534 -16.32 -0.33 27.19
C ASP A 534 -15.42 0.79 26.65
N ALA A 535 -14.17 0.50 26.29
CA ALA A 535 -13.26 1.48 25.68
C ALA A 535 -13.80 2.04 24.36
N ILE A 536 -14.41 1.20 23.53
CA ILE A 536 -15.11 1.63 22.31
C ILE A 536 -16.34 2.49 22.66
N GLY A 537 -17.06 2.16 23.73
CA GLY A 537 -18.16 2.95 24.27
C GLY A 537 -17.77 4.37 24.71
N GLN A 538 -16.50 4.62 25.05
CA GLN A 538 -15.99 5.94 25.44
C GLN A 538 -15.51 6.81 24.26
N LEU A 539 -15.33 6.27 23.06
CA LEU A 539 -14.93 7.07 21.89
C LEU A 539 -16.04 8.05 21.45
N PRO A 540 -15.70 9.15 20.74
CA PRO A 540 -16.69 9.89 19.95
C PRO A 540 -17.39 8.98 18.93
N ALA A 541 -18.69 9.20 18.70
CA ALA A 541 -19.56 8.22 18.06
C ALA A 541 -19.21 7.93 16.58
N GLU A 542 -18.62 8.91 15.91
CA GLU A 542 -18.03 8.84 14.57
C GLU A 542 -16.87 7.83 14.48
N HIS A 543 -16.11 7.65 15.56
CA HIS A 543 -14.93 6.77 15.60
C HIS A 543 -15.27 5.32 15.98
N ARG A 544 -16.39 5.07 16.67
CA ARG A 544 -16.80 3.75 17.19
C ARG A 544 -17.04 2.67 16.11
N ARG A 545 -17.45 3.08 14.91
CA ARG A 545 -17.96 2.17 13.87
C ARG A 545 -17.00 1.04 13.49
N ASN A 546 -15.72 1.34 13.28
CA ASN A 546 -14.74 0.33 12.84
C ASN A 546 -14.38 -0.66 13.96
N PRO A 547 -14.02 -0.23 15.19
CA PRO A 547 -13.82 -1.14 16.32
C PRO A 547 -15.03 -2.05 16.60
N LEU A 548 -16.27 -1.52 16.56
CA LEU A 548 -17.48 -2.34 16.76
C LEU A 548 -17.61 -3.45 15.72
N ILE A 549 -17.32 -3.17 14.44
CA ILE A 549 -17.38 -4.20 13.38
C ILE A 549 -16.38 -5.31 13.64
N GLN A 550 -15.16 -4.99 14.07
CA GLN A 550 -14.16 -6.02 14.38
C GLN A 550 -14.54 -6.83 15.62
N LEU A 551 -15.07 -6.17 16.66
CA LEU A 551 -15.54 -6.84 17.87
C LEU A 551 -16.75 -7.76 17.59
N CYS A 552 -17.65 -7.38 16.67
CA CYS A 552 -18.74 -8.27 16.21
C CYS A 552 -18.23 -9.60 15.63
N HIS A 553 -17.07 -9.60 14.94
CA HIS A 553 -16.50 -10.83 14.38
C HIS A 553 -15.97 -11.77 15.47
N GLN A 554 -15.56 -11.26 16.63
CA GLN A 554 -14.98 -12.07 17.73
C GLN A 554 -16.03 -12.79 18.59
N ILE A 555 -17.32 -12.48 18.45
CA ILE A 555 -18.38 -13.10 19.28
C ILE A 555 -18.40 -14.62 19.10
N GLU A 556 -18.12 -15.11 17.89
CA GLU A 556 -18.09 -16.55 17.58
C GLU A 556 -16.96 -17.29 18.32
N ASP A 557 -15.90 -16.59 18.73
CA ASP A 557 -14.70 -17.13 19.42
C ASP A 557 -14.78 -17.05 20.95
N LEU A 558 -15.86 -16.49 21.51
CA LEU A 558 -16.15 -16.46 22.95
C LEU A 558 -16.80 -17.77 23.43
N PRO A 559 -16.67 -18.14 24.73
CA PRO A 559 -17.40 -19.26 25.31
C PRO A 559 -18.92 -19.18 25.07
N GLU A 560 -19.56 -20.29 24.69
CA GLU A 560 -20.99 -20.32 24.29
C GLU A 560 -21.94 -19.68 25.33
N ALA A 561 -21.61 -19.76 26.62
CA ALA A 561 -22.37 -19.15 27.71
C ALA A 561 -22.37 -17.62 27.68
N ASP A 562 -21.27 -17.01 27.21
CA ASP A 562 -21.04 -15.56 27.23
C ASP A 562 -21.59 -14.86 25.98
N GLN A 563 -21.60 -15.55 24.82
CA GLN A 563 -21.94 -15.00 23.51
C GLN A 563 -23.24 -14.18 23.50
N ARG A 564 -24.29 -14.68 24.16
CA ARG A 564 -25.60 -14.01 24.21
C ARG A 564 -25.54 -12.66 24.90
N ALA A 565 -24.84 -12.56 26.04
CA ALA A 565 -24.72 -11.31 26.79
C ALA A 565 -23.96 -10.26 25.97
N ARG A 566 -22.92 -10.68 25.24
CA ARG A 566 -22.03 -9.78 24.49
C ARG A 566 -22.66 -9.30 23.17
N ILE A 567 -23.53 -10.09 22.56
CA ILE A 567 -24.45 -9.62 21.51
C ILE A 567 -25.34 -8.47 22.03
N HIS A 568 -25.90 -8.59 23.23
CA HIS A 568 -26.72 -7.52 23.83
C HIS A 568 -25.89 -6.27 24.18
N GLY A 569 -24.65 -6.45 24.68
CA GLY A 569 -23.71 -5.36 24.93
C GLY A 569 -23.38 -4.56 23.66
N ILE A 570 -22.93 -5.22 22.59
CA ILE A 570 -22.67 -4.57 21.31
C ILE A 570 -23.93 -3.89 20.76
N ALA A 571 -25.09 -4.56 20.82
CA ALA A 571 -26.35 -3.97 20.37
C ALA A 571 -26.65 -2.65 21.12
N CYS A 572 -26.37 -2.57 22.42
CA CYS A 572 -26.51 -1.35 23.21
C CYS A 572 -25.59 -0.23 22.69
N VAL A 573 -24.31 -0.49 22.44
CA VAL A 573 -23.39 0.54 21.92
C VAL A 573 -23.76 0.97 20.50
N ILE A 574 -24.27 0.04 19.66
CA ILE A 574 -24.76 0.36 18.31
C ILE A 574 -25.95 1.33 18.33
N THR A 575 -26.88 1.23 19.30
CA THR A 575 -28.02 2.18 19.35
C THR A 575 -27.60 3.61 19.69
N GLN A 576 -26.40 3.81 20.23
CA GLN A 576 -25.84 5.14 20.55
C GLN A 576 -25.21 5.84 19.33
N LEU A 577 -24.91 5.14 18.24
CA LEU A 577 -24.28 5.72 17.04
C LEU A 577 -25.24 6.69 16.30
N PRO A 578 -24.75 7.63 15.47
CA PRO A 578 -25.57 8.35 14.51
C PRO A 578 -26.21 7.40 13.48
N ALA A 579 -27.40 7.73 12.95
CA ALA A 579 -28.17 6.83 12.07
C ALA A 579 -27.35 6.30 10.87
N GLY A 580 -26.57 7.17 10.21
CA GLY A 580 -25.70 6.80 9.08
C GLY A 580 -24.53 5.86 9.43
N HIS A 581 -24.24 5.65 10.71
CA HIS A 581 -23.15 4.78 11.19
C HIS A 581 -23.68 3.45 11.77
N ARG A 582 -24.99 3.31 12.00
CA ARG A 582 -25.62 2.11 12.59
C ARG A 582 -25.72 0.90 11.66
N SER A 583 -25.95 1.13 10.36
CA SER A 583 -26.38 0.10 9.41
C SER A 583 -25.41 -1.07 9.31
N ILE A 584 -24.11 -0.80 9.13
CA ILE A 584 -23.10 -1.86 8.93
C ILE A 584 -22.81 -2.63 10.22
N PRO A 585 -22.48 -2.01 11.38
CA PRO A 585 -22.29 -2.76 12.63
C PRO A 585 -23.50 -3.62 12.99
N LYS A 586 -24.72 -3.11 12.77
CA LYS A 586 -25.96 -3.87 13.00
C LYS A 586 -26.06 -5.10 12.11
N ALA A 587 -25.85 -4.95 10.79
CA ALA A 587 -25.92 -6.07 9.85
C ALA A 587 -24.88 -7.16 10.16
N VAL A 588 -23.66 -6.76 10.54
CA VAL A 588 -22.60 -7.70 10.95
C VAL A 588 -22.98 -8.43 12.25
N LEU A 589 -23.55 -7.73 13.24
CA LEU A 589 -24.03 -8.34 14.49
C LEU A 589 -25.18 -9.34 14.24
N GLU A 590 -26.13 -8.99 13.37
CA GLU A 590 -27.23 -9.88 12.96
C GLU A 590 -26.71 -11.12 12.24
N GLN A 591 -25.67 -10.98 11.40
CA GLN A 591 -25.00 -12.10 10.73
C GLN A 591 -24.27 -13.02 11.73
N ALA A 592 -23.51 -12.47 12.68
CA ALA A 592 -22.86 -13.25 13.73
C ALA A 592 -23.89 -14.00 14.59
N GLN A 593 -24.98 -13.33 14.99
CA GLN A 593 -26.07 -13.96 15.73
C GLN A 593 -26.74 -15.10 14.93
N ALA A 594 -26.90 -14.97 13.62
CA ALA A 594 -27.45 -16.02 12.77
C ALA A 594 -26.53 -17.25 12.71
N ARG A 595 -25.21 -17.05 12.59
CA ARG A 595 -24.21 -18.13 12.59
C ARG A 595 -24.16 -18.88 13.92
N ILE A 596 -24.15 -18.16 15.05
CA ILE A 596 -24.19 -18.73 16.40
C ILE A 596 -25.44 -19.61 16.59
N ARG A 597 -26.62 -19.11 16.18
CA ARG A 597 -27.86 -19.92 16.21
C ARG A 597 -27.76 -21.18 15.35
N ALA A 598 -27.22 -21.07 14.13
CA ALA A 598 -27.03 -22.22 13.24
C ALA A 598 -26.04 -23.25 13.82
N ALA A 599 -24.96 -22.80 14.46
CA ALA A 599 -23.99 -23.66 15.14
C ALA A 599 -24.64 -24.41 16.32
N ALA A 600 -25.40 -23.71 17.18
CA ALA A 600 -26.12 -24.31 18.30
C ALA A 600 -27.15 -25.36 17.83
N ILE A 601 -27.92 -25.07 16.78
CA ILE A 601 -28.86 -26.03 16.17
C ILE A 601 -28.11 -27.26 15.64
N LYS A 602 -26.98 -27.07 14.93
CA LYS A 602 -26.15 -28.17 14.41
C LYS A 602 -25.54 -29.03 15.53
N LYS A 603 -25.15 -28.41 16.65
CA LYS A 603 -24.67 -29.10 17.86
C LYS A 603 -25.78 -29.93 18.49
N PHE A 604 -26.97 -29.37 18.67
CA PHE A 604 -28.15 -30.08 19.18
C PHE A 604 -28.51 -31.31 18.33
N TYR A 605 -28.57 -31.18 17.00
CA TYR A 605 -28.84 -32.33 16.11
C TYR A 605 -27.77 -33.42 16.18
N ARG A 606 -26.49 -33.07 16.37
CA ARG A 606 -25.41 -34.06 16.58
C ARG A 606 -25.62 -34.83 17.89
N THR A 607 -25.89 -34.12 18.99
CA THR A 607 -26.17 -34.74 20.31
C THR A 607 -27.37 -35.67 20.24
N LEU A 608 -28.49 -35.21 19.64
CA LEU A 608 -29.71 -35.99 19.46
C LEU A 608 -29.46 -37.25 18.62
N LYS A 609 -28.71 -37.14 17.52
CA LYS A 609 -28.31 -38.29 16.69
C LYS A 609 -27.40 -39.28 17.44
N GLY A 610 -26.50 -38.78 18.29
CA GLY A 610 -25.68 -39.60 19.17
C GLY A 610 -26.52 -40.39 20.17
N PHE A 611 -27.43 -39.71 20.87
CA PHE A 611 -28.36 -40.32 21.82
C PHE A 611 -29.21 -41.44 21.19
N PHE A 612 -29.82 -41.18 20.03
CA PHE A 612 -30.57 -42.23 19.31
C PHE A 612 -29.69 -43.41 18.88
N ARG A 613 -28.43 -43.19 18.50
CA ARG A 613 -27.51 -44.27 18.16
C ARG A 613 -27.17 -45.14 19.38
N THR A 614 -26.97 -44.52 20.55
CA THR A 614 -26.73 -45.26 21.80
C THR A 614 -27.95 -46.08 22.21
N LEU A 615 -29.16 -45.51 22.11
CA LEU A 615 -30.40 -46.25 22.40
C LEU A 615 -30.59 -47.45 21.46
N LEU A 616 -30.37 -47.27 20.15
CA LEU A 616 -30.53 -48.36 19.18
C LEU A 616 -29.47 -49.48 19.37
N ASN A 617 -28.23 -49.12 19.71
CA ASN A 617 -27.16 -50.08 19.96
C ASN A 617 -27.28 -50.80 21.31
N GLY A 618 -27.97 -50.22 22.30
CA GLY A 618 -28.19 -50.83 23.63
C GLY A 618 -29.37 -51.81 23.70
N CYS A 619 -30.08 -52.02 22.58
CA CYS A 619 -31.20 -52.95 22.46
C CYS A 619 -30.83 -54.25 21.69
N HIS A 620 -29.53 -54.52 21.53
CA HIS A 620 -28.95 -55.74 20.99
C HIS A 620 -28.04 -56.39 22.03
#